data_AF-A0A438EM55-F1
#
_entry.id   AF-A0A438EM55-F1
#
_cell.length_a   1.000
_cell.length_b   1.000
_cell.length_c   1.000
_cell.angle_alpha   90.00
_cell.angle_beta   90.00
_cell.angle_gamma   90.00
#
_symmetry.space_group_name_H-M   'P 1'
#
loop_
_entity.id
_entity.type
_entity.pdbx_description
1 polymer ?
#
loop_
_entity_poly.entity_id
_entity_poly.type
_entity_poly.pdbx_seq_one_letter_code
_entity_poly.pdbx_strand_id
1 'polypeptide(L)'
;MDSTQKTVNFLDLSKNELQGSFPQWLAEIKVEYMILSDNKLSVALQHWRCEDSLHSYVGSKQLFWTYSSIHLPKFQPFDPQVLLSCLDFSSNRFSGEVPTAFPQYIEILALGGNKFSGALPLNLTKLRNLQRLELQDNYISGELPNFLFHISHLQVLILRNNSLQGLIPKTISNLKYLQILDLSSNNLTGEIPIGELEEVEARSPKSQYDMYFLLGLSNNQLSGEIPASLGGLKALKMLNLSYNKLSGKIPASSSDLQNLESLDLSHNKLSGSLPTTLSKLQQLTTFDVSNNQLIGRIPVGGQMDTMADPNYYANNSGLCGMQIRVPCPEDQSPAPKPQDYDNKEPWFLWEGMGIGYPVGFLLTIGIIFLAGYFNPSPPSNNHHRCPHHSIRQRV
;
A
#
# COMPACT_ATOMS: atom_id res chain seq x y z
N MET A 1 43.70 25.24 2.96
CA MET A 1 43.95 23.90 3.54
C MET A 1 43.71 22.91 2.41
N ASP A 2 44.79 22.43 1.79
CA ASP A 2 44.70 21.40 0.75
C ASP A 2 44.37 20.06 1.41
N SER A 3 43.17 19.55 1.15
CA SER A 3 42.77 18.20 1.52
C SER A 3 43.40 17.22 0.53
N THR A 4 44.12 16.21 1.04
CA THR A 4 44.72 15.12 0.25
C THR A 4 43.75 13.96 -0.03
N GLN A 5 42.47 14.11 0.33
CA GLN A 5 41.48 13.04 0.30
C GLN A 5 40.86 12.92 -1.10
N LYS A 6 41.37 11.99 -1.92
CA LYS A 6 40.95 11.81 -3.33
C LYS A 6 39.72 10.91 -3.52
N THR A 7 39.25 10.29 -2.44
CA THR A 7 38.13 9.32 -2.44
C THR A 7 37.31 9.48 -1.16
N VAL A 8 35.99 9.62 -1.30
CA VAL A 8 35.03 9.76 -0.20
C VAL A 8 33.81 8.89 -0.53
N ASN A 9 33.61 7.76 0.14
CA ASN A 9 32.47 6.89 -0.22
C ASN A 9 31.13 7.57 0.09
N PHE A 10 31.01 8.31 1.18
CA PHE A 10 29.77 8.98 1.58
C PHE A 10 30.06 10.42 1.98
N LEU A 11 29.37 11.36 1.35
CA LEU A 11 29.44 12.78 1.63
C LEU A 11 28.04 13.36 1.79
N ASP A 12 27.66 13.60 3.04
CA ASP A 12 26.43 14.30 3.39
C ASP A 12 26.75 15.73 3.81
N LEU A 13 26.31 16.67 2.99
CA LEU A 13 26.38 18.10 3.23
C LEU A 13 24.97 18.68 3.43
N SER A 14 23.97 17.83 3.67
CA SER A 14 22.58 18.28 3.81
C SER A 14 22.35 19.17 5.03
N LYS A 15 21.27 19.95 5.01
CA LYS A 15 20.81 20.81 6.12
C LYS A 15 21.85 21.84 6.55
N ASN A 16 22.57 22.40 5.59
CA ASN A 16 23.51 23.48 5.81
C ASN A 16 23.00 24.77 5.15
N GLU A 17 23.71 25.88 5.38
CA GLU A 17 23.44 27.14 4.68
C GLU A 17 24.40 27.38 3.50
N LEU A 18 24.84 26.29 2.83
CA LEU A 18 25.79 26.42 1.72
C LEU A 18 25.16 27.24 0.59
N GLN A 19 25.85 28.30 0.19
CA GLN A 19 25.42 29.26 -0.84
C GLN A 19 26.45 29.28 -1.99
N GLY A 20 26.02 29.75 -3.16
CA GLY A 20 26.89 29.86 -4.34
C GLY A 20 26.85 28.61 -5.24
N SER A 21 27.67 28.60 -6.29
CA SER A 21 27.66 27.52 -7.27
C SER A 21 28.20 26.21 -6.71
N PHE A 22 27.74 25.07 -7.27
CA PHE A 22 28.33 23.77 -7.01
C PHE A 22 29.88 23.85 -7.10
N PRO A 23 30.64 23.50 -6.05
CA PRO A 23 32.08 23.73 -6.03
C PRO A 23 32.82 22.85 -7.04
N GLN A 24 33.72 23.43 -7.82
CA GLN A 24 34.49 22.68 -8.82
C GLN A 24 35.40 21.61 -8.17
N TRP A 25 35.96 21.88 -6.99
CA TRP A 25 36.74 20.87 -6.26
C TRP A 25 35.89 19.66 -5.86
N LEU A 26 34.59 19.86 -5.61
CA LEU A 26 33.69 18.78 -5.25
C LEU A 26 33.50 17.84 -6.46
N ALA A 27 33.47 18.42 -7.67
CA ALA A 27 33.48 17.73 -8.96
C ALA A 27 34.75 16.94 -9.28
N GLU A 28 35.82 17.15 -8.53
CA GLU A 28 37.11 16.48 -8.71
C GLU A 28 37.32 15.32 -7.71
N ILE A 29 36.43 15.14 -6.73
CA ILE A 29 36.53 14.09 -5.72
C ILE A 29 35.75 12.85 -6.16
N LYS A 30 36.34 11.65 -5.98
CA LYS A 30 35.61 10.40 -6.17
C LYS A 30 34.62 10.19 -5.01
N VAL A 31 33.35 10.53 -5.24
CA VAL A 31 32.25 10.30 -4.28
C VAL A 31 31.30 9.20 -4.74
N GLU A 32 30.95 8.25 -3.86
CA GLU A 32 29.98 7.18 -4.14
C GLU A 32 28.55 7.60 -3.76
N TYR A 33 28.36 8.26 -2.62
CA TYR A 33 27.06 8.79 -2.19
C TYR A 33 27.22 10.26 -1.83
N MET A 34 26.44 11.14 -2.47
CA MET A 34 26.44 12.56 -2.16
C MET A 34 25.04 13.04 -1.83
N ILE A 35 24.87 13.67 -0.66
CA ILE A 35 23.62 14.29 -0.24
C ILE A 35 23.84 15.79 -0.04
N LEU A 36 23.12 16.60 -0.80
CA LEU A 36 23.22 18.07 -0.80
C LEU A 36 21.92 18.76 -0.40
N SER A 37 20.96 17.98 0.09
CA SER A 37 19.62 18.44 0.43
C SER A 37 19.59 19.59 1.43
N ASP A 38 18.54 20.41 1.43
CA ASP A 38 18.37 21.50 2.41
C ASP A 38 19.56 22.49 2.42
N ASN A 39 20.01 22.96 1.25
CA ASN A 39 21.04 24.00 1.09
C ASN A 39 20.54 25.17 0.21
N LYS A 40 21.36 26.23 0.08
CA LYS A 40 21.10 27.41 -0.77
C LYS A 40 22.03 27.44 -2.01
N LEU A 41 22.51 26.28 -2.47
CA LEU A 41 23.51 26.11 -3.55
C LEU A 41 22.92 26.29 -4.96
N SER A 42 23.40 27.26 -5.74
CA SER A 42 23.02 27.44 -7.15
C SER A 42 23.67 26.40 -8.06
N VAL A 43 22.89 25.77 -8.93
CA VAL A 43 23.43 24.69 -9.77
C VAL A 43 23.91 25.24 -11.11
N ALA A 44 25.22 25.36 -11.25
CA ALA A 44 25.89 25.18 -12.52
C ALA A 44 26.78 23.93 -12.36
N LEU A 45 26.25 22.74 -12.71
CA LEU A 45 27.05 21.50 -12.76
C LEU A 45 27.90 21.46 -14.04
N GLN A 46 28.63 22.55 -14.30
CA GLN A 46 29.64 22.53 -15.35
C GLN A 46 30.87 21.83 -14.74
N HIS A 47 31.29 20.71 -15.34
CA HIS A 47 32.54 19.99 -15.09
C HIS A 47 32.57 18.85 -14.04
N TRP A 48 31.43 18.28 -13.62
CA TRP A 48 31.48 17.02 -12.85
C TRP A 48 31.98 15.86 -13.72
N ARG A 49 33.21 15.39 -13.49
CA ARG A 49 33.83 14.26 -14.20
C ARG A 49 33.99 13.07 -13.26
N CYS A 50 33.35 11.95 -13.60
CA CYS A 50 33.65 10.67 -12.96
C CYS A 50 34.81 10.00 -13.70
N GLU A 51 35.97 9.89 -13.07
CA GLU A 51 37.09 9.15 -13.63
C GLU A 51 36.96 7.65 -13.34
N ASP A 52 37.09 6.84 -14.39
CA ASP A 52 37.01 5.39 -14.40
C ASP A 52 37.91 4.75 -13.32
N SER A 53 37.37 3.75 -12.62
CA SER A 53 38.20 2.69 -12.07
C SER A 53 37.49 1.36 -12.24
N LEU A 54 38.11 0.56 -13.10
CA LEU A 54 37.72 -0.76 -13.56
C LEU A 54 37.41 -1.75 -12.42
N HIS A 55 36.43 -2.61 -12.71
CA HIS A 55 36.22 -3.93 -12.14
C HIS A 55 36.03 -4.03 -10.62
N SER A 56 34.79 -3.88 -10.18
CA SER A 56 34.06 -4.92 -9.44
C SER A 56 32.66 -4.42 -9.12
N TYR A 57 31.70 -5.33 -9.12
CA TYR A 57 30.37 -5.10 -8.57
C TYR A 57 30.48 -4.49 -7.16
N VAL A 58 29.57 -3.56 -6.81
CA VAL A 58 29.49 -2.74 -5.58
C VAL A 58 30.24 -1.40 -5.71
N GLY A 59 29.51 -0.33 -6.08
CA GLY A 59 30.11 1.01 -6.25
C GLY A 59 29.26 2.02 -7.04
N SER A 60 27.92 1.95 -6.95
CA SER A 60 27.06 2.77 -7.81
C SER A 60 26.96 4.20 -7.25
N LYS A 61 27.34 5.21 -8.06
CA LYS A 61 27.35 6.59 -7.60
C LYS A 61 25.93 7.16 -7.52
N GLN A 62 25.60 7.80 -6.40
CA GLN A 62 24.29 8.36 -6.10
C GLN A 62 24.40 9.85 -5.77
N LEU A 63 23.53 10.66 -6.36
CA LEU A 63 23.44 12.08 -6.09
C LEU A 63 22.02 12.42 -5.61
N PHE A 64 21.92 12.88 -4.37
CA PHE A 64 20.69 13.35 -3.75
C PHE A 64 20.79 14.86 -3.52
N TRP A 65 19.81 15.60 -4.01
CA TRP A 65 19.76 17.05 -3.86
C TRP A 65 18.31 17.49 -3.78
N THR A 66 17.79 17.65 -2.56
CA THR A 66 16.38 18.00 -2.31
C THR A 66 16.24 19.34 -1.56
N TYR A 67 15.06 19.97 -1.56
CA TYR A 67 14.73 21.15 -0.73
C TYR A 67 15.58 22.42 -0.94
N SER A 68 16.07 22.69 -2.15
CA SER A 68 16.82 23.91 -2.47
C SER A 68 15.94 25.02 -3.05
N SER A 69 16.15 26.27 -2.60
CA SER A 69 15.26 27.42 -2.85
C SER A 69 15.38 28.07 -4.25
N ILE A 70 15.98 27.41 -5.23
CA ILE A 70 16.53 28.09 -6.42
C ILE A 70 15.64 27.98 -7.66
N HIS A 71 15.50 29.11 -8.37
CA HIS A 71 15.10 29.16 -9.76
C HIS A 71 16.29 28.80 -10.65
N LEU A 72 16.27 27.63 -11.27
CA LEU A 72 17.15 27.35 -12.42
C LEU A 72 16.35 27.46 -13.71
N PRO A 73 16.77 28.30 -14.66
CA PRO A 73 16.01 28.52 -15.89
C PRO A 73 16.22 27.43 -16.96
N LYS A 74 17.17 26.48 -16.79
CA LYS A 74 17.36 25.30 -17.67
C LYS A 74 18.39 24.33 -17.10
N PHE A 75 18.09 23.04 -17.16
CA PHE A 75 19.01 21.96 -16.81
C PHE A 75 20.20 21.92 -17.79
N GLN A 76 21.43 21.91 -17.28
CA GLN A 76 22.62 21.73 -18.12
C GLN A 76 22.83 20.22 -18.38
N PRO A 77 23.21 19.80 -19.60
CA PRO A 77 23.45 18.39 -19.91
C PRO A 77 24.52 17.79 -19.00
N PHE A 78 24.29 16.57 -18.50
CA PHE A 78 25.37 15.79 -17.88
C PHE A 78 26.36 15.30 -18.95
N ASP A 79 27.63 15.15 -18.56
CA ASP A 79 28.61 14.45 -19.40
C ASP A 79 28.15 12.98 -19.60
N PRO A 80 27.99 12.51 -20.85
CA PRO A 80 27.51 11.15 -21.15
C PRO A 80 28.37 10.03 -20.54
N GLN A 81 29.63 10.31 -20.18
CA GLN A 81 30.55 9.33 -19.59
C GLN A 81 30.35 9.13 -18.08
N VAL A 82 29.47 9.93 -17.45
CA VAL A 82 29.22 9.84 -16.00
C VAL A 82 28.44 8.56 -15.66
N LEU A 83 29.01 7.73 -14.79
CA LEU A 83 28.38 6.51 -14.27
C LEU A 83 27.57 6.81 -13.00
N LEU A 84 26.41 7.46 -13.15
CA LEU A 84 25.43 7.67 -12.08
C LEU A 84 24.29 6.66 -12.23
N SER A 85 23.96 5.95 -11.16
CA SER A 85 22.84 5.01 -11.11
C SER A 85 21.60 5.61 -10.45
N CYS A 86 21.77 6.57 -9.53
CA CYS A 86 20.68 7.21 -8.81
C CYS A 86 20.83 8.72 -8.88
N LEU A 87 19.77 9.39 -9.31
CA LEU A 87 19.64 10.84 -9.32
C LEU A 87 18.33 11.23 -8.65
N ASP A 88 18.42 11.90 -7.52
CA ASP A 88 17.26 12.44 -6.81
C ASP A 88 17.35 13.96 -6.67
N PHE A 89 16.54 14.64 -7.46
CA PHE A 89 16.35 16.09 -7.49
C PHE A 89 14.94 16.48 -7.02
N SER A 90 14.28 15.63 -6.24
CA SER A 90 12.94 15.86 -5.74
C SER A 90 12.83 17.03 -4.75
N SER A 91 11.62 17.53 -4.53
CA SER A 91 11.30 18.59 -3.56
C SER A 91 12.10 19.89 -3.77
N ASN A 92 12.32 20.31 -5.02
CA ASN A 92 12.99 21.56 -5.37
C ASN A 92 12.02 22.54 -6.04
N ARG A 93 12.55 23.59 -6.67
CA ARG A 93 11.79 24.57 -7.46
C ARG A 93 12.13 24.53 -8.95
N PHE A 94 12.62 23.39 -9.46
CA PHE A 94 12.97 23.24 -10.88
C PHE A 94 11.73 23.38 -11.76
N SER A 95 11.85 24.10 -12.87
CA SER A 95 10.74 24.42 -13.77
C SER A 95 11.12 24.22 -15.23
N GLY A 96 10.12 24.22 -16.12
CA GLY A 96 10.28 23.93 -17.55
C GLY A 96 10.02 22.46 -17.85
N GLU A 97 10.38 22.00 -19.04
CA GLU A 97 10.18 20.59 -19.42
C GLU A 97 11.09 19.65 -18.62
N VAL A 98 10.65 18.40 -18.48
CA VAL A 98 11.47 17.33 -17.88
C VAL A 98 12.80 17.24 -18.65
N PRO A 99 13.96 17.32 -17.99
CA PRO A 99 15.24 17.28 -18.68
C PRO A 99 15.39 15.97 -19.45
N THR A 100 16.19 15.99 -20.51
CA THR A 100 16.41 14.79 -21.35
C THR A 100 17.85 14.34 -21.42
N ALA A 101 18.77 15.15 -20.89
CA ALA A 101 20.20 14.91 -20.93
C ALA A 101 20.66 14.29 -19.61
N PHE A 102 20.19 13.07 -19.34
CA PHE A 102 20.61 12.27 -18.20
C PHE A 102 21.67 11.23 -18.60
N PRO A 103 22.54 10.81 -17.66
CA PRO A 103 23.46 9.71 -17.86
C PRO A 103 22.76 8.41 -18.27
N GLN A 104 23.38 7.63 -19.16
CA GLN A 104 22.75 6.42 -19.73
C GLN A 104 22.57 5.29 -18.70
N TYR A 105 23.34 5.29 -17.63
CA TYR A 105 23.37 4.24 -16.61
C TYR A 105 22.38 4.47 -15.47
N ILE A 106 21.54 5.52 -15.53
CA ILE A 106 20.55 5.78 -14.49
C ILE A 106 19.57 4.62 -14.35
N GLU A 107 19.41 4.17 -13.11
CA GLU A 107 18.43 3.21 -12.65
C GLU A 107 17.28 3.89 -11.89
N ILE A 108 17.58 4.94 -11.12
CA ILE A 108 16.61 5.69 -10.32
C ILE A 108 16.67 7.16 -10.72
N LEU A 109 15.55 7.69 -11.20
CA LEU A 109 15.37 9.11 -11.49
C LEU A 109 14.19 9.64 -10.68
N ALA A 110 14.49 10.41 -9.63
CA ALA A 110 13.51 11.08 -8.80
C ALA A 110 13.53 12.59 -9.03
N LEU A 111 12.40 13.12 -9.46
CA LEU A 111 12.18 14.51 -9.86
C LEU A 111 10.88 15.07 -9.25
N GLY A 112 10.25 14.33 -8.34
CA GLY A 112 8.95 14.70 -7.75
C GLY A 112 9.00 15.99 -6.92
N GLY A 113 7.85 16.64 -6.66
CA GLY A 113 7.79 17.85 -5.83
C GLY A 113 8.52 19.04 -6.44
N ASN A 114 8.37 19.26 -7.74
CA ASN A 114 9.01 20.35 -8.49
C ASN A 114 7.95 21.15 -9.28
N LYS A 115 8.38 21.95 -10.25
CA LYS A 115 7.53 22.73 -11.17
C LYS A 115 7.74 22.32 -12.62
N PHE A 116 8.15 21.08 -12.89
CA PHE A 116 8.29 20.58 -14.26
C PHE A 116 6.94 20.56 -14.96
N SER A 117 6.90 20.95 -16.23
CA SER A 117 5.68 21.11 -17.02
C SER A 117 5.84 20.54 -18.43
N GLY A 118 4.77 20.53 -19.23
CA GLY A 118 4.82 20.01 -20.59
C GLY A 118 4.75 18.49 -20.64
N ALA A 119 4.91 17.91 -21.83
CA ALA A 119 4.78 16.48 -22.05
C ALA A 119 6.03 15.69 -21.65
N LEU A 120 5.85 14.40 -21.33
CA LEU A 120 6.96 13.51 -21.07
C LEU A 120 7.79 13.30 -22.36
N PRO A 121 9.11 13.56 -22.33
CA PRO A 121 9.92 13.57 -23.53
C PRO A 121 10.32 12.15 -23.97
N LEU A 122 10.27 11.91 -25.29
CA LEU A 122 10.64 10.62 -25.91
C LEU A 122 12.07 10.17 -25.53
N ASN A 123 12.96 11.11 -25.22
CA ASN A 123 14.34 10.81 -24.85
C ASN A 123 14.47 9.96 -23.57
N LEU A 124 13.44 9.86 -22.72
CA LEU A 124 13.45 8.94 -21.57
C LEU A 124 13.66 7.48 -22.00
N THR A 125 13.29 7.12 -23.23
CA THR A 125 13.58 5.79 -23.82
C THR A 125 15.07 5.46 -23.93
N LYS A 126 15.95 6.47 -23.89
CA LYS A 126 17.40 6.27 -23.94
C LYS A 126 17.96 5.72 -22.63
N LEU A 127 17.21 5.83 -21.53
CA LEU A 127 17.60 5.36 -20.19
C LEU A 127 17.29 3.86 -20.06
N ARG A 128 18.12 3.04 -20.69
CA ARG A 128 17.87 1.58 -20.83
C ARG A 128 17.88 0.82 -19.51
N ASN A 129 18.53 1.36 -18.49
CA ASN A 129 18.64 0.76 -17.16
C ASN A 129 17.61 1.30 -16.16
N LEU A 130 16.73 2.21 -16.60
CA LEU A 130 15.78 2.87 -15.70
C LEU A 130 14.80 1.85 -15.11
N GLN A 131 14.81 1.77 -13.78
CA GLN A 131 13.96 0.90 -12.96
C GLN A 131 12.93 1.70 -12.18
N ARG A 132 13.27 2.94 -11.77
CA ARG A 132 12.38 3.80 -10.98
C ARG A 132 12.33 5.20 -11.59
N LEU A 133 11.12 5.64 -11.94
CA LEU A 133 10.84 6.98 -12.42
C LEU A 133 9.78 7.63 -11.52
N GLU A 134 10.21 8.66 -10.80
CA GLU A 134 9.38 9.37 -9.81
C GLU A 134 9.25 10.84 -10.20
N LEU A 135 8.05 11.25 -10.59
CA LEU A 135 7.72 12.56 -11.17
C LEU A 135 6.47 13.18 -10.53
N GLN A 136 6.06 12.67 -9.36
CA GLN A 136 4.89 13.15 -8.63
C GLN A 136 4.95 14.64 -8.28
N ASP A 137 3.82 15.27 -8.03
CA ASP A 137 3.75 16.65 -7.55
C ASP A 137 4.50 17.62 -8.46
N ASN A 138 4.14 17.63 -9.75
CA ASN A 138 4.65 18.51 -10.79
C ASN A 138 3.48 19.05 -11.64
N TYR A 139 3.76 19.76 -12.74
CA TYR A 139 2.78 20.29 -13.69
C TYR A 139 2.85 19.57 -15.05
N ILE A 140 3.29 18.30 -15.08
CA ILE A 140 3.45 17.52 -16.32
C ILE A 140 2.08 17.33 -16.95
N SER A 141 1.98 17.59 -18.25
CA SER A 141 0.73 17.64 -19.00
C SER A 141 0.77 16.79 -20.26
N GLY A 142 -0.35 16.68 -20.97
CA GLY A 142 -0.44 15.87 -22.19
C GLY A 142 -0.77 14.41 -21.88
N GLU A 143 -0.70 13.57 -22.90
CA GLU A 143 -1.08 12.15 -22.78
C GLU A 143 0.07 11.29 -22.21
N LEU A 144 -0.29 10.16 -21.59
CA LEU A 144 0.68 9.12 -21.23
C LEU A 144 1.26 8.50 -22.50
N PRO A 145 2.55 8.69 -22.80
CA PRO A 145 3.10 8.23 -24.06
C PRO A 145 3.42 6.73 -24.04
N ASN A 146 3.09 6.06 -25.15
CA ASN A 146 3.32 4.62 -25.32
C ASN A 146 4.77 4.17 -25.05
N PHE A 147 5.76 5.03 -25.32
CA PHE A 147 7.16 4.68 -25.20
C PHE A 147 7.59 4.35 -23.76
N LEU A 148 6.91 4.90 -22.73
CA LEU A 148 7.24 4.60 -21.33
C LEU A 148 6.99 3.13 -21.01
N PHE A 149 5.96 2.55 -21.62
CA PHE A 149 5.59 1.17 -21.43
C PHE A 149 6.46 0.18 -22.24
N HIS A 150 7.43 0.69 -23.01
CA HIS A 150 8.46 -0.13 -23.66
C HIS A 150 9.73 -0.26 -22.82
N ILE A 151 9.84 0.46 -21.69
CA ILE A 151 10.96 0.35 -20.75
C ILE A 151 10.74 -0.90 -19.90
N SER A 152 11.08 -2.06 -20.46
CA SER A 152 10.71 -3.37 -19.92
C SER A 152 11.27 -3.68 -18.52
N HIS A 153 12.25 -2.93 -18.01
CA HIS A 153 12.83 -3.13 -16.68
C HIS A 153 12.23 -2.22 -15.61
N LEU A 154 11.24 -1.38 -15.96
CA LEU A 154 10.62 -0.43 -15.04
C LEU A 154 9.83 -1.17 -13.95
N GLN A 155 10.14 -0.86 -12.69
CA GLN A 155 9.54 -1.44 -11.49
C GLN A 155 8.66 -0.43 -10.75
N VAL A 156 9.04 0.85 -10.78
CA VAL A 156 8.31 1.93 -10.10
C VAL A 156 8.08 3.07 -11.07
N LEU A 157 6.81 3.42 -11.28
CA LEU A 157 6.39 4.59 -12.03
C LEU A 157 5.40 5.40 -11.19
N ILE A 158 5.82 6.59 -10.76
CA ILE A 158 5.00 7.50 -9.96
C ILE A 158 4.85 8.81 -10.73
N LEU A 159 3.63 9.07 -11.19
CA LEU A 159 3.21 10.29 -11.90
C LEU A 159 2.06 11.01 -11.20
N ARG A 160 1.81 10.65 -9.92
CA ARG A 160 0.76 11.22 -9.09
C ARG A 160 0.76 12.74 -9.07
N ASN A 161 -0.41 13.36 -9.00
CA ASN A 161 -0.57 14.80 -8.81
C ASN A 161 0.16 15.61 -9.90
N ASN A 162 -0.27 15.39 -11.13
CA ASN A 162 0.15 16.10 -12.34
C ASN A 162 -1.09 16.53 -13.14
N SER A 163 -0.91 16.96 -14.38
CA SER A 163 -1.97 17.37 -15.32
C SER A 163 -2.06 16.45 -16.53
N LEU A 164 -1.71 15.16 -16.38
CA LEU A 164 -1.79 14.17 -17.46
C LEU A 164 -3.25 13.94 -17.86
N GLN A 165 -3.51 13.76 -19.15
CA GLN A 165 -4.85 13.60 -19.71
C GLN A 165 -4.92 12.44 -20.71
N GLY A 166 -6.12 12.19 -21.25
CA GLY A 166 -6.32 11.13 -22.23
C GLY A 166 -6.38 9.74 -21.60
N LEU A 167 -6.18 8.72 -22.43
CA LEU A 167 -6.34 7.32 -22.03
C LEU A 167 -5.09 6.77 -21.36
N ILE A 168 -5.26 5.80 -20.46
CA ILE A 168 -4.16 4.92 -20.08
C ILE A 168 -3.94 3.92 -21.23
N PRO A 169 -2.75 3.87 -21.85
CA PRO A 169 -2.54 3.00 -23.00
C PRO A 169 -2.55 1.52 -22.63
N LYS A 170 -3.14 0.69 -23.50
CA LYS A 170 -3.13 -0.78 -23.35
C LYS A 170 -1.74 -1.39 -23.29
N THR A 171 -0.76 -0.72 -23.89
CA THR A 171 0.66 -1.10 -23.84
C THR A 171 1.23 -1.14 -22.42
N ILE A 172 0.52 -0.64 -21.41
CA ILE A 172 0.88 -0.84 -19.99
C ILE A 172 1.04 -2.30 -19.61
N SER A 173 0.38 -3.21 -20.34
CA SER A 173 0.55 -4.66 -20.19
C SER A 173 1.99 -5.15 -20.44
N ASN A 174 2.80 -4.39 -21.16
CA ASN A 174 4.19 -4.73 -21.46
C ASN A 174 5.13 -4.58 -20.25
N LEU A 175 4.73 -3.85 -19.19
CA LEU A 175 5.56 -3.63 -18.02
C LEU A 175 5.51 -4.81 -17.04
N LYS A 176 6.14 -5.93 -17.45
CA LYS A 176 6.10 -7.22 -16.72
C LYS A 176 6.79 -7.20 -15.35
N TYR A 177 7.55 -6.17 -15.02
CA TYR A 177 8.23 -6.06 -13.73
C TYR A 177 7.67 -4.92 -12.87
N LEU A 178 6.58 -4.29 -13.31
CA LEU A 178 5.99 -3.16 -12.59
C LEU A 178 5.42 -3.62 -11.26
N GLN A 179 5.79 -2.89 -10.23
CA GLN A 179 5.45 -3.15 -8.84
C GLN A 179 4.55 -2.04 -8.32
N ILE A 180 4.97 -0.81 -8.58
CA ILE A 180 4.28 0.40 -8.16
C ILE A 180 3.94 1.19 -9.41
N LEU A 181 2.65 1.36 -9.62
CA LEU A 181 2.09 2.30 -10.58
C LEU A 181 1.17 3.26 -9.84
N ASP A 182 1.56 4.52 -9.78
CA ASP A 182 0.73 5.59 -9.21
C ASP A 182 0.52 6.70 -10.24
N LEU A 183 -0.70 6.75 -10.78
CA LEU A 183 -1.18 7.77 -11.70
C LEU A 183 -2.28 8.64 -11.06
N SER A 184 -2.43 8.57 -9.73
CA SER A 184 -3.51 9.26 -9.02
C SER A 184 -3.45 10.78 -9.15
N SER A 185 -4.57 11.47 -8.96
CA SER A 185 -4.66 12.93 -9.06
C SER A 185 -4.14 13.45 -10.41
N ASN A 186 -4.76 12.99 -11.49
CA ASN A 186 -4.51 13.48 -12.86
C ASN A 186 -5.87 13.71 -13.55
N ASN A 187 -5.85 13.96 -14.86
CA ASN A 187 -7.01 14.20 -15.69
C ASN A 187 -7.28 13.04 -16.67
N LEU A 188 -6.90 11.81 -16.31
CA LEU A 188 -7.01 10.62 -17.17
C LEU A 188 -8.45 10.20 -17.36
N THR A 189 -8.79 9.74 -18.56
CA THR A 189 -10.15 9.36 -18.98
C THR A 189 -10.17 7.93 -19.55
N GLY A 190 -11.36 7.43 -19.87
CA GLY A 190 -11.55 6.13 -20.50
C GLY A 190 -11.52 4.97 -19.50
N GLU A 191 -11.40 3.76 -20.03
CA GLU A 191 -11.47 2.51 -19.25
C GLU A 191 -10.10 2.12 -18.68
N ILE A 192 -10.11 1.28 -17.63
CA ILE A 192 -8.90 0.70 -17.04
C ILE A 192 -8.38 -0.42 -17.97
N PRO A 193 -7.18 -0.31 -18.58
CA PRO A 193 -6.76 -1.17 -19.69
C PRO A 193 -6.07 -2.49 -19.24
N ILE A 194 -6.51 -3.10 -18.15
CA ILE A 194 -5.85 -4.27 -17.51
C ILE A 194 -6.18 -5.60 -18.23
N GLY A 195 -6.92 -5.56 -19.34
CA GLY A 195 -7.39 -6.74 -20.08
C GLY A 195 -6.31 -7.66 -20.67
N GLU A 196 -5.04 -7.21 -20.74
CA GLU A 196 -3.95 -7.90 -21.46
C GLU A 196 -2.69 -8.14 -20.60
N LEU A 197 -2.75 -7.87 -19.29
CA LEU A 197 -1.68 -8.24 -18.36
C LEU A 197 -1.74 -9.76 -18.14
N GLU A 198 -1.15 -10.53 -19.07
CA GLU A 198 -0.83 -11.94 -18.84
C GLU A 198 0.00 -12.05 -17.55
N GLU A 199 -0.31 -13.08 -16.74
CA GLU A 199 0.30 -13.38 -15.45
C GLU A 199 1.74 -12.88 -15.35
N VAL A 200 1.90 -11.72 -14.72
CA VAL A 200 3.17 -11.38 -14.12
C VAL A 200 3.28 -12.35 -12.94
N GLU A 201 3.82 -13.54 -13.20
CA GLU A 201 4.54 -14.28 -12.18
C GLU A 201 5.55 -13.28 -11.62
N ALA A 202 5.18 -12.67 -10.50
CA ALA A 202 6.05 -11.89 -9.66
C ALA A 202 7.17 -12.83 -9.24
N ARG A 203 8.19 -12.95 -10.09
CA ARG A 203 9.43 -13.63 -9.77
C ARG A 203 9.92 -12.96 -8.51
N SER A 204 9.94 -13.76 -7.45
CA SER A 204 10.23 -13.31 -6.10
C SER A 204 11.45 -12.38 -6.11
N PRO A 205 11.34 -11.18 -5.50
CA PRO A 205 12.49 -10.29 -5.37
C PRO A 205 13.61 -11.04 -4.66
N LYS A 206 14.79 -11.07 -5.28
CA LYS A 206 16.00 -11.68 -4.72
C LYS A 206 16.63 -10.84 -3.60
N SER A 207 15.98 -9.77 -3.14
CA SER A 207 16.49 -8.90 -2.07
C SER A 207 15.44 -8.63 -0.97
N GLN A 208 15.97 -8.55 0.25
CA GLN A 208 15.33 -8.59 1.56
C GLN A 208 14.76 -7.22 2.00
N TYR A 209 14.05 -6.52 1.12
CA TYR A 209 13.29 -5.32 1.51
C TYR A 209 11.88 -5.46 0.95
N ASP A 210 10.90 -5.58 1.85
CA ASP A 210 9.51 -5.96 1.55
C ASP A 210 8.93 -5.19 0.36
N MET A 211 8.77 -5.90 -0.76
CA MET A 211 8.38 -5.31 -2.03
C MET A 211 6.88 -5.05 -2.04
N TYR A 212 6.48 -3.77 -2.01
CA TYR A 212 5.08 -3.35 -1.97
C TYR A 212 4.52 -3.23 -3.40
N PHE A 213 3.47 -3.98 -3.72
CA PHE A 213 2.77 -3.85 -5.00
C PHE A 213 1.57 -2.92 -4.86
N LEU A 214 1.56 -1.83 -5.63
CA LEU A 214 0.56 -0.77 -5.54
C LEU A 214 0.06 -0.39 -6.93
N LEU A 215 -1.26 -0.29 -7.06
CA LEU A 215 -1.95 0.30 -8.19
C LEU A 215 -2.83 1.46 -7.71
N GLY A 216 -2.36 2.69 -7.95
CA GLY A 216 -3.05 3.94 -7.61
C GLY A 216 -3.54 4.64 -8.87
N LEU A 217 -4.86 4.69 -9.06
CA LEU A 217 -5.52 5.39 -10.17
C LEU A 217 -6.57 6.40 -9.68
N SER A 218 -6.55 6.72 -8.39
CA SER A 218 -7.57 7.55 -7.76
C SER A 218 -7.58 9.00 -8.27
N ASN A 219 -8.68 9.71 -8.04
CA ASN A 219 -8.83 11.13 -8.37
C ASN A 219 -8.48 11.42 -9.83
N ASN A 220 -9.20 10.76 -10.74
CA ASN A 220 -9.12 10.90 -12.18
C ASN A 220 -10.55 10.98 -12.76
N GLN A 221 -10.69 10.85 -14.08
CA GLN A 221 -11.98 10.79 -14.77
C GLN A 221 -12.21 9.42 -15.44
N LEU A 222 -11.62 8.35 -14.90
CA LEU A 222 -11.77 7.00 -15.44
C LEU A 222 -13.23 6.54 -15.38
N SER A 223 -13.67 5.81 -16.40
CA SER A 223 -15.06 5.39 -16.60
C SER A 223 -15.13 3.94 -17.07
N GLY A 224 -16.35 3.43 -17.28
CA GLY A 224 -16.58 2.02 -17.63
C GLY A 224 -16.62 1.14 -16.39
N GLU A 225 -16.44 -0.16 -16.56
CA GLU A 225 -16.46 -1.15 -15.48
C GLU A 225 -15.06 -1.43 -14.92
N ILE A 226 -14.98 -1.94 -13.70
CA ILE A 226 -13.73 -2.52 -13.17
C ILE A 226 -13.48 -3.83 -13.95
N PRO A 227 -12.36 -3.99 -14.66
CA PRO A 227 -12.12 -5.17 -15.47
C PRO A 227 -11.88 -6.41 -14.59
N ALA A 228 -12.52 -7.53 -14.94
CA ALA A 228 -12.36 -8.78 -14.19
C ALA A 228 -10.90 -9.29 -14.18
N SER A 229 -10.12 -8.97 -15.21
CA SER A 229 -8.70 -9.33 -15.30
C SER A 229 -7.84 -8.69 -14.20
N LEU A 230 -8.32 -7.65 -13.52
CA LEU A 230 -7.64 -7.06 -12.36
C LEU A 230 -7.38 -8.11 -11.27
N GLY A 231 -8.26 -9.11 -11.13
CA GLY A 231 -8.07 -10.24 -10.21
C GLY A 231 -6.83 -11.10 -10.51
N GLY A 232 -6.20 -10.96 -11.68
CA GLY A 232 -4.95 -11.61 -12.05
C GLY A 232 -3.70 -11.05 -11.36
N LEU A 233 -3.77 -9.84 -10.77
CA LEU A 233 -2.65 -9.18 -10.12
C LEU A 233 -2.39 -9.74 -8.70
N LYS A 234 -2.05 -11.02 -8.59
CA LYS A 234 -1.98 -11.77 -7.31
C LYS A 234 -1.05 -11.17 -6.26
N ALA A 235 -0.03 -10.45 -6.71
CA ALA A 235 0.96 -9.84 -5.82
C ALA A 235 0.50 -8.49 -5.25
N LEU A 236 -0.61 -7.92 -5.75
CA LEU A 236 -1.11 -6.59 -5.37
C LEU A 236 -1.47 -6.52 -3.89
N LYS A 237 -0.91 -5.52 -3.19
CA LYS A 237 -1.20 -5.22 -1.78
C LYS A 237 -2.13 -4.04 -1.61
N MET A 238 -2.00 -3.03 -2.47
CA MET A 238 -2.84 -1.83 -2.43
C MET A 238 -3.46 -1.53 -3.78
N LEU A 239 -4.78 -1.37 -3.78
CA LEU A 239 -5.57 -0.95 -4.93
C LEU A 239 -6.40 0.27 -4.54
N ASN A 240 -6.14 1.41 -5.19
CA ASN A 240 -6.95 2.61 -5.01
C ASN A 240 -7.49 3.11 -6.36
N LEU A 241 -8.80 2.98 -6.55
CA LEU A 241 -9.56 3.44 -7.72
C LEU A 241 -10.56 4.55 -7.35
N SER A 242 -10.45 5.12 -6.14
CA SER A 242 -11.39 6.11 -5.60
C SER A 242 -11.47 7.38 -6.44
N TYR A 243 -12.55 8.15 -6.27
CA TYR A 243 -12.75 9.45 -6.94
C TYR A 243 -12.60 9.35 -8.46
N ASN A 244 -13.43 8.50 -9.08
CA ASN A 244 -13.50 8.33 -10.52
C ASN A 244 -14.97 8.29 -10.97
N LYS A 245 -15.23 7.90 -12.22
CA LYS A 245 -16.57 7.72 -12.81
C LYS A 245 -16.84 6.24 -13.13
N LEU A 246 -16.18 5.32 -12.42
CA LEU A 246 -16.35 3.88 -12.63
C LEU A 246 -17.78 3.45 -12.30
N SER A 247 -18.29 2.46 -13.04
CA SER A 247 -19.68 2.02 -12.98
C SER A 247 -19.76 0.50 -13.08
N GLY A 248 -20.99 -0.05 -13.09
CA GLY A 248 -21.20 -1.49 -13.09
C GLY A 248 -20.91 -2.14 -11.74
N LYS A 249 -20.74 -3.46 -11.72
CA LYS A 249 -20.56 -4.24 -10.50
C LYS A 249 -19.09 -4.34 -10.11
N ILE A 250 -18.81 -4.57 -8.83
CA ILE A 250 -17.49 -5.03 -8.39
C ILE A 250 -17.33 -6.49 -8.84
N PRO A 251 -16.31 -6.83 -9.66
CA PRO A 251 -16.12 -8.18 -10.16
C PRO A 251 -15.82 -9.17 -9.03
N ALA A 252 -16.37 -10.38 -9.11
CA ALA A 252 -16.07 -11.43 -8.14
C ALA A 252 -14.57 -11.79 -8.12
N SER A 253 -13.84 -11.62 -9.23
CA SER A 253 -12.40 -11.84 -9.33
C SER A 253 -11.56 -10.89 -8.46
N SER A 254 -12.15 -9.81 -7.94
CA SER A 254 -11.50 -8.98 -6.90
C SER A 254 -11.14 -9.79 -5.65
N SER A 255 -11.87 -10.88 -5.36
CA SER A 255 -11.53 -11.81 -4.26
C SER A 255 -10.30 -12.67 -4.54
N ASP A 256 -9.77 -12.67 -5.76
CA ASP A 256 -8.63 -13.49 -6.12
C ASP A 256 -7.29 -12.77 -5.86
N LEU A 257 -7.33 -11.52 -5.38
CA LEU A 257 -6.19 -10.72 -4.95
C LEU A 257 -5.78 -11.08 -3.51
N GLN A 258 -5.31 -12.31 -3.29
CA GLN A 258 -5.14 -12.88 -1.94
C GLN A 258 -4.16 -12.13 -1.02
N ASN A 259 -3.25 -11.33 -1.57
CA ASN A 259 -2.29 -10.51 -0.82
C ASN A 259 -2.78 -9.07 -0.57
N LEU A 260 -4.02 -8.73 -0.97
CA LEU A 260 -4.53 -7.38 -0.87
C LEU A 260 -4.75 -6.98 0.59
N GLU A 261 -4.13 -5.89 0.99
CA GLU A 261 -4.18 -5.29 2.32
C GLU A 261 -5.13 -4.08 2.37
N SER A 262 -5.20 -3.31 1.26
CA SER A 262 -6.02 -2.11 1.16
C SER A 262 -6.75 -2.03 -0.18
N LEU A 263 -8.07 -1.87 -0.12
CA LEU A 263 -8.95 -1.70 -1.27
C LEU A 263 -9.82 -0.46 -1.10
N ASP A 264 -9.61 0.55 -1.93
CA ASP A 264 -10.41 1.78 -1.93
C ASP A 264 -11.06 1.97 -3.31
N LEU A 265 -12.38 1.85 -3.33
CA LEU A 265 -13.27 2.00 -4.48
C LEU A 265 -14.27 3.15 -4.28
N SER A 266 -14.07 3.96 -3.24
CA SER A 266 -14.99 5.00 -2.83
C SER A 266 -15.19 6.09 -3.90
N HIS A 267 -16.26 6.86 -3.82
CA HIS A 267 -16.53 7.99 -4.72
C HIS A 267 -16.53 7.58 -6.20
N ASN A 268 -17.38 6.62 -6.54
CA ASN A 268 -17.61 6.14 -7.90
C ASN A 268 -19.13 5.99 -8.17
N LYS A 269 -19.51 5.31 -9.25
CA LYS A 269 -20.89 4.97 -9.62
C LYS A 269 -21.11 3.46 -9.63
N LEU A 270 -20.37 2.72 -8.79
CA LEU A 270 -20.47 1.26 -8.69
C LEU A 270 -21.85 0.87 -8.15
N SER A 271 -22.43 -0.19 -8.70
CA SER A 271 -23.78 -0.65 -8.36
C SER A 271 -23.85 -2.17 -8.20
N GLY A 272 -25.01 -2.67 -7.80
CA GLY A 272 -25.20 -4.07 -7.47
C GLY A 272 -24.67 -4.44 -6.09
N SER A 273 -24.59 -5.74 -5.82
CA SER A 273 -24.15 -6.27 -4.53
C SER A 273 -22.64 -6.43 -4.44
N LEU A 274 -22.10 -6.24 -3.24
CA LEU A 274 -20.75 -6.66 -2.91
C LEU A 274 -20.58 -8.18 -3.12
N PRO A 275 -19.53 -8.66 -3.80
CA PRO A 275 -19.29 -10.09 -3.95
C PRO A 275 -19.11 -10.77 -2.59
N THR A 276 -19.86 -11.83 -2.32
CA THR A 276 -19.75 -12.62 -1.08
C THR A 276 -18.36 -13.26 -0.92
N THR A 277 -17.64 -13.44 -2.04
CA THR A 277 -16.29 -13.98 -2.07
C THR A 277 -15.23 -13.05 -1.47
N LEU A 278 -15.53 -11.77 -1.21
CA LEU A 278 -14.59 -10.85 -0.55
C LEU A 278 -14.13 -11.34 0.83
N SER A 279 -14.95 -12.16 1.51
CA SER A 279 -14.59 -12.85 2.77
C SER A 279 -13.34 -13.74 2.66
N LYS A 280 -12.93 -14.12 1.45
CA LYS A 280 -11.72 -14.91 1.19
C LYS A 280 -10.43 -14.10 1.38
N LEU A 281 -10.48 -12.77 1.31
CA LEU A 281 -9.31 -11.90 1.40
C LEU A 281 -8.79 -11.83 2.85
N GLN A 282 -7.86 -12.73 3.20
CA GLN A 282 -7.39 -12.87 4.58
C GLN A 282 -6.47 -11.74 5.05
N GLN A 283 -5.85 -11.00 4.13
CA GLN A 283 -4.93 -9.90 4.43
C GLN A 283 -5.60 -8.51 4.42
N LEU A 284 -6.86 -8.43 4.02
CA LEU A 284 -7.53 -7.15 3.82
C LEU A 284 -7.77 -6.46 5.16
N THR A 285 -7.24 -5.25 5.33
CA THR A 285 -7.36 -4.45 6.56
C THR A 285 -8.15 -3.18 6.34
N THR A 286 -8.10 -2.63 5.11
CA THR A 286 -8.83 -1.42 4.72
C THR A 286 -9.70 -1.73 3.52
N PHE A 287 -10.99 -1.43 3.62
CA PHE A 287 -11.96 -1.64 2.55
C PHE A 287 -12.95 -0.47 2.52
N ASP A 288 -12.77 0.48 1.61
CA ASP A 288 -13.67 1.62 1.45
C ASP A 288 -14.44 1.52 0.13
N VAL A 289 -15.77 1.47 0.23
CA VAL A 289 -16.71 1.46 -0.90
C VAL A 289 -17.75 2.58 -0.78
N SER A 290 -17.50 3.54 0.11
CA SER A 290 -18.40 4.65 0.38
C SER A 290 -18.66 5.49 -0.87
N ASN A 291 -19.76 6.23 -0.88
CA ASN A 291 -20.12 7.13 -1.98
C ASN A 291 -20.24 6.38 -3.33
N ASN A 292 -21.06 5.34 -3.35
CA ASN A 292 -21.41 4.54 -4.53
C ASN A 292 -22.93 4.30 -4.58
N GLN A 293 -23.39 3.37 -5.41
CA GLN A 293 -24.80 2.96 -5.58
C GLN A 293 -24.99 1.47 -5.25
N LEU A 294 -24.22 0.97 -4.28
CA LEU A 294 -24.23 -0.44 -3.90
C LEU A 294 -25.48 -0.80 -3.10
N ILE A 295 -25.90 -2.05 -3.24
CA ILE A 295 -27.12 -2.58 -2.62
C ILE A 295 -26.89 -3.97 -2.00
N GLY A 296 -27.80 -4.39 -1.11
CA GLY A 296 -27.82 -5.73 -0.54
C GLY A 296 -26.94 -5.90 0.70
N ARG A 297 -26.80 -7.16 1.14
CA ARG A 297 -26.10 -7.50 2.39
C ARG A 297 -24.58 -7.34 2.22
N ILE A 298 -23.94 -6.66 3.18
CA ILE A 298 -22.48 -6.61 3.30
C ILE A 298 -21.97 -8.03 3.63
N PRO A 299 -20.99 -8.58 2.89
CA PRO A 299 -20.45 -9.91 3.14
C PRO A 299 -19.94 -10.06 4.58
N VAL A 300 -20.11 -11.26 5.13
CA VAL A 300 -19.62 -11.66 6.46
C VAL A 300 -18.56 -12.75 6.30
N GLY A 301 -17.71 -12.93 7.31
CA GLY A 301 -16.64 -13.91 7.35
C GLY A 301 -15.25 -13.33 7.08
N GLY A 302 -14.24 -13.93 7.72
CA GLY A 302 -12.84 -13.54 7.54
C GLY A 302 -12.60 -12.10 8.00
N GLN A 303 -11.88 -11.31 7.21
CA GLN A 303 -11.63 -9.90 7.52
C GLN A 303 -12.87 -9.02 7.40
N MET A 304 -13.93 -9.45 6.70
CA MET A 304 -15.15 -8.65 6.58
C MET A 304 -15.91 -8.50 7.91
N ASP A 305 -15.66 -9.37 8.89
CA ASP A 305 -16.24 -9.29 10.23
C ASP A 305 -15.57 -8.20 11.09
N THR A 306 -14.33 -7.82 10.76
CA THR A 306 -13.56 -6.79 11.48
C THR A 306 -13.80 -5.38 10.92
N MET A 307 -14.31 -5.28 9.69
CA MET A 307 -14.64 -4.04 8.98
C MET A 307 -15.96 -3.43 9.47
N ALA A 308 -15.97 -3.00 10.73
CA ALA A 308 -17.17 -2.47 11.39
C ALA A 308 -17.27 -0.93 11.39
N ASP A 309 -16.35 -0.22 10.70
CA ASP A 309 -16.47 1.24 10.55
C ASP A 309 -17.56 1.58 9.51
N PRO A 310 -18.66 2.25 9.89
CA PRO A 310 -19.71 2.60 8.95
C PRO A 310 -19.28 3.58 7.85
N ASN A 311 -18.19 4.33 8.07
CA ASN A 311 -17.68 5.30 7.09
C ASN A 311 -17.26 4.63 5.78
N TYR A 312 -16.70 3.42 5.85
CA TYR A 312 -16.32 2.61 4.68
C TYR A 312 -17.49 2.23 3.77
N TYR A 313 -18.72 2.32 4.26
CA TYR A 313 -19.93 1.96 3.54
C TYR A 313 -20.87 3.16 3.33
N ALA A 314 -20.49 4.34 3.83
CA ALA A 314 -21.34 5.52 3.85
C ALA A 314 -21.84 5.88 2.45
N ASN A 315 -23.01 6.53 2.40
CA ASN A 315 -23.61 7.00 1.15
C ASN A 315 -23.89 5.88 0.12
N ASN A 316 -24.17 4.66 0.58
CA ASN A 316 -24.75 3.57 -0.21
C ASN A 316 -26.08 3.15 0.41
N SER A 317 -27.17 3.85 0.08
CA SER A 317 -28.46 3.71 0.77
C SER A 317 -29.11 2.31 0.66
N GLY A 318 -28.67 1.48 -0.27
CA GLY A 318 -29.19 0.12 -0.43
C GLY A 318 -28.40 -0.96 0.32
N LEU A 319 -27.29 -0.62 0.97
CA LEU A 319 -26.53 -1.58 1.77
C LEU A 319 -27.21 -1.85 3.12
N CYS A 320 -27.10 -3.09 3.57
CA CYS A 320 -27.56 -3.54 4.88
C CYS A 320 -26.57 -4.56 5.45
N GLY A 321 -26.60 -4.79 6.77
CA GLY A 321 -25.72 -5.75 7.42
C GLY A 321 -25.33 -5.33 8.83
N MET A 322 -24.73 -6.26 9.57
CA MET A 322 -24.30 -6.04 10.95
C MET A 322 -23.19 -4.98 11.07
N GLN A 323 -22.32 -4.87 10.06
CA GLN A 323 -21.19 -3.94 10.00
C GLN A 323 -21.65 -2.48 10.16
N ILE A 324 -22.78 -2.14 9.52
CA ILE A 324 -23.37 -0.79 9.57
C ILE A 324 -24.62 -0.72 10.46
N ARG A 325 -24.99 -1.83 11.11
CA ARG A 325 -26.17 -1.96 11.99
C ARG A 325 -27.50 -1.61 11.29
N VAL A 326 -27.59 -1.89 9.98
CA VAL A 326 -28.81 -1.72 9.19
C VAL A 326 -29.42 -3.10 8.94
N PRO A 327 -30.64 -3.39 9.41
CA PRO A 327 -31.30 -4.67 9.17
C PRO A 327 -31.51 -4.93 7.68
N CYS A 328 -31.28 -6.16 7.22
CA CYS A 328 -31.56 -6.55 5.84
C CYS A 328 -33.03 -6.98 5.67
N PRO A 329 -33.69 -6.66 4.54
CA PRO A 329 -35.10 -7.02 4.31
C PRO A 329 -35.39 -8.52 4.40
N GLU A 330 -34.44 -9.37 4.04
CA GLU A 330 -34.55 -10.84 4.13
C GLU A 330 -34.73 -11.31 5.58
N ASP A 331 -34.11 -10.61 6.54
CA ASP A 331 -34.21 -10.90 7.98
C ASP A 331 -35.52 -10.38 8.58
N GLN A 332 -36.29 -9.59 7.82
CA GLN A 332 -37.57 -9.00 8.20
C GLN A 332 -38.79 -9.76 7.65
N SER A 333 -38.60 -11.00 7.15
CA SER A 333 -39.72 -11.86 6.77
C SER A 333 -40.78 -11.88 7.88
N PRO A 334 -42.07 -11.73 7.53
CA PRO A 334 -43.10 -11.32 8.47
C PRO A 334 -43.20 -12.34 9.60
N ALA A 335 -43.44 -11.84 10.82
CA ALA A 335 -43.93 -12.67 11.91
C ALA A 335 -44.99 -13.63 11.34
N PRO A 336 -44.95 -14.94 11.67
CA PRO A 336 -45.93 -15.88 11.18
C PRO A 336 -47.31 -15.26 11.41
N LYS A 337 -48.14 -15.18 10.34
CA LYS A 337 -49.54 -14.78 10.47
C LYS A 337 -50.10 -15.53 11.68
N PRO A 338 -50.91 -14.91 12.55
CA PRO A 338 -51.50 -15.62 13.68
C PRO A 338 -52.19 -16.86 13.09
N GLN A 339 -51.57 -18.02 13.30
CA GLN A 339 -52.22 -19.28 13.06
C GLN A 339 -53.38 -19.28 14.02
N ASP A 340 -54.57 -19.48 13.47
CA ASP A 340 -55.76 -19.76 14.25
C ASP A 340 -55.39 -20.91 15.19
N TYR A 341 -55.24 -20.58 16.47
CA TYR A 341 -54.85 -21.55 17.50
C TYR A 341 -56.03 -22.48 17.67
N ASP A 342 -56.03 -23.57 16.91
CA ASP A 342 -56.83 -24.72 17.24
C ASP A 342 -56.19 -25.33 18.50
N ASN A 343 -56.91 -25.21 19.63
CA ASN A 343 -56.48 -25.59 20.97
C ASN A 343 -56.09 -27.07 21.04
N LYS A 344 -54.82 -27.38 20.79
CA LYS A 344 -54.17 -28.61 21.26
C LYS A 344 -52.76 -28.28 21.71
N GLU A 345 -52.62 -28.11 23.02
CA GLU A 345 -51.33 -27.95 23.69
C GLU A 345 -50.39 -29.14 23.38
N PRO A 346 -49.11 -28.89 23.06
CA PRO A 346 -48.09 -29.94 23.11
C PRO A 346 -47.76 -30.21 24.58
N TRP A 347 -48.47 -31.18 25.15
CA TRP A 347 -48.38 -31.75 26.50
C TRP A 347 -47.02 -32.36 26.90
N PHE A 348 -45.94 -32.08 26.18
CA PHE A 348 -44.61 -32.57 26.49
C PHE A 348 -43.58 -31.47 26.28
N LEU A 349 -43.06 -30.90 27.39
CA LEU A 349 -41.61 -30.73 27.61
C LEU A 349 -41.27 -30.00 28.94
N TRP A 350 -42.24 -29.40 29.66
CA TRP A 350 -41.93 -28.60 30.86
C TRP A 350 -41.98 -29.37 32.19
N GLU A 351 -42.76 -30.44 32.33
CA GLU A 351 -42.78 -31.25 33.57
C GLU A 351 -41.53 -32.14 33.71
N GLY A 352 -40.99 -32.66 32.59
CA GLY A 352 -39.77 -33.49 32.60
C GLY A 352 -38.52 -32.71 33.01
N MET A 353 -38.47 -31.42 32.69
CA MET A 353 -37.36 -30.53 33.07
C MET A 353 -37.42 -30.16 34.57
N GLY A 354 -38.63 -30.02 35.13
CA GLY A 354 -38.86 -29.80 36.56
C GLY A 354 -38.57 -31.01 37.45
N ILE A 355 -38.76 -32.23 36.94
CA ILE A 355 -38.48 -33.47 37.69
C ILE A 355 -37.02 -33.92 37.52
N GLY A 356 -36.42 -33.73 36.33
CA GLY A 356 -35.05 -34.18 36.06
C GLY A 356 -33.97 -33.46 36.86
N TYR A 357 -34.15 -32.17 37.13
CA TYR A 357 -33.19 -31.35 37.88
C TYR A 357 -33.02 -31.79 39.34
N PRO A 358 -34.09 -31.94 40.15
CA PRO A 358 -33.96 -32.41 41.53
C PRO A 358 -33.49 -33.86 41.64
N VAL A 359 -33.90 -34.75 40.71
CA VAL A 359 -33.46 -36.15 40.71
C VAL A 359 -31.98 -36.27 40.41
N GLY A 360 -31.47 -35.52 39.42
CA GLY A 360 -30.05 -35.48 39.09
C GLY A 360 -29.18 -34.91 40.22
N PHE A 361 -29.67 -33.88 40.91
CA PHE A 361 -28.99 -33.26 42.05
C PHE A 361 -28.90 -34.21 43.27
N LEU A 362 -29.97 -34.94 43.59
CA LEU A 362 -29.96 -35.89 44.70
C LEU A 362 -29.08 -37.12 44.42
N LEU A 363 -29.04 -37.59 43.17
CA LEU A 363 -28.13 -38.66 42.74
C LEU A 363 -26.66 -38.26 42.88
N THR A 364 -26.31 -37.03 42.50
CA THR A 364 -24.92 -36.54 42.63
C THR A 364 -24.51 -36.38 44.10
N ILE A 365 -25.38 -35.86 44.96
CA ILE A 365 -25.13 -35.81 46.40
C ILE A 365 -24.95 -37.22 46.99
N GLY A 366 -25.78 -38.19 46.60
CA GLY A 366 -25.65 -39.57 47.05
C GLY A 366 -24.31 -40.21 46.66
N ILE A 367 -23.83 -39.96 45.43
CA ILE A 367 -22.52 -40.43 44.96
C ILE A 367 -21.38 -39.79 45.77
N ILE A 368 -21.46 -38.48 46.06
CA ILE A 368 -20.44 -37.78 46.86
C ILE A 368 -20.37 -38.33 48.29
N PHE A 369 -21.51 -38.69 48.88
CA PHE A 369 -21.58 -39.26 50.23
C PHE A 369 -21.01 -40.69 50.27
N LEU A 370 -21.31 -41.51 49.25
CA LEU A 370 -20.76 -42.87 49.12
C LEU A 370 -19.27 -42.89 48.78
N ALA A 371 -18.76 -41.86 48.09
CA ALA A 371 -17.35 -41.70 47.75
C ALA A 371 -16.46 -41.24 48.93
N GLY A 372 -17.02 -41.06 50.14
CA GLY A 372 -16.24 -40.85 51.37
C GLY A 372 -15.60 -39.47 51.51
N TYR A 373 -16.09 -38.45 50.80
CA TYR A 373 -15.52 -37.09 50.80
C TYR A 373 -15.66 -36.34 52.15
N PHE A 374 -16.47 -36.85 53.07
CA PHE A 374 -16.69 -36.29 54.41
C PHE A 374 -16.25 -37.26 55.51
N ASN A 375 -15.01 -37.76 55.47
CA ASN A 375 -14.39 -38.32 56.66
C ASN A 375 -13.68 -37.22 57.45
N PRO A 376 -14.08 -36.91 58.70
CA PRO A 376 -13.36 -35.95 59.53
C PRO A 376 -11.97 -36.47 59.90
N SER A 377 -10.95 -35.62 59.74
CA SER A 377 -9.57 -35.91 60.14
C SER A 377 -9.45 -36.11 61.67
N PRO A 378 -8.59 -37.00 62.17
CA PRO A 378 -8.38 -37.20 63.61
C PRO A 378 -7.59 -36.03 64.23
N PRO A 379 -7.70 -35.82 65.56
CA PRO A 379 -7.27 -34.59 66.21
C PRO A 379 -5.75 -34.47 66.40
N SER A 380 -5.28 -33.23 66.43
CA SER A 380 -3.89 -32.83 66.61
C SER A 380 -3.38 -33.13 68.02
N ASN A 381 -2.15 -33.63 68.11
CA ASN A 381 -1.41 -33.71 69.36
C ASN A 381 -0.31 -32.64 69.38
N ASN A 382 -0.45 -31.69 70.30
CA ASN A 382 0.54 -30.68 70.64
C ASN A 382 1.71 -31.33 71.39
N HIS A 383 2.95 -31.16 70.90
CA HIS A 383 4.11 -31.04 71.78
C HIS A 383 5.19 -30.11 71.18
N HIS A 384 5.23 -28.90 71.74
CA HIS A 384 6.42 -28.22 72.28
C HIS A 384 7.75 -28.22 71.48
N ARG A 385 8.10 -27.04 70.93
CA ARG A 385 9.27 -26.18 71.28
C ARG A 385 9.81 -25.40 70.07
N CYS A 386 9.66 -24.08 70.10
CA CYS A 386 10.70 -23.14 69.64
C CYS A 386 11.82 -23.10 70.72
N PRO A 387 13.05 -22.56 70.50
CA PRO A 387 13.37 -21.41 69.62
C PRO A 387 14.78 -21.37 68.96
N HIS A 388 15.04 -20.27 68.24
CA HIS A 388 16.34 -19.71 67.80
C HIS A 388 17.07 -20.47 66.65
N HIS A 389 17.77 -19.87 65.68
CA HIS A 389 18.48 -18.58 65.60
C HIS A 389 18.83 -18.22 64.13
N SER A 390 18.97 -16.91 63.87
CA SER A 390 19.90 -16.22 62.92
C SER A 390 19.89 -16.48 61.40
N ILE A 391 19.45 -15.44 60.67
CA ILE A 391 20.24 -14.60 59.75
C ILE A 391 21.50 -15.24 59.11
N ARG A 392 21.52 -15.30 57.76
CA ARG A 392 22.64 -14.81 56.95
C ARG A 392 22.26 -14.57 55.49
N GLN A 393 22.35 -13.30 55.08
CA GLN A 393 22.67 -12.88 53.71
C GLN A 393 24.09 -13.30 53.32
N ARG A 394 24.32 -13.46 52.01
CA ARG A 394 25.50 -13.13 51.18
C ARG A 394 25.40 -13.99 49.92
N VAL A 395 25.73 -13.58 48.70
CA VAL A 395 26.15 -12.33 48.02
C VAL A 395 25.83 -12.61 46.55
#